data_AF-A0A2V6B8T9-F1
#
_entry.id   AF-A0A2V6B8T9-F1
#
_cell.length_a   1.000
_cell.length_b   1.000
_cell.length_c   1.000
_cell.angle_alpha   90.00
_cell.angle_beta   90.00
_cell.angle_gamma   90.00
#
_symmetry.space_group_name_H-M   'P 1'
#
loop_
_entity.id
_entity.type
_entity.pdbx_description
1 polymer ?
#
loop_
_entity_poly.entity_id
_entity_poly.type
_entity_poly.pdbx_seq_one_letter_code
_entity_poly.pdbx_strand_id
1 'polypeptide(L)'
;REAIRRAANQIEAGQFVCIFPEGQLSRTGTLARLQRGFEMIARHAKAPVLPVFLDQLWGSIFSFRGGRFFRKWPKHFPYRATVGFGAPLSAKEATIPRVHEDLLKLGADCFEQRPELRQHLARRALGGLKRSPFATLVTDGMDGSKLSRGKLLGVSIALSRYLRKTFPEKRIAIVLPASKGAVVANLAVALANKVPVGLNFTASADSVASAIDRAEIKTAISAKQFRGRLPNFPWPPNIVLLDDLLPKLKRKILLWWIAGMITPQFLLARWLELPRCGGHEEAVLLFTSGSSGEPKGVVLSHHNIIGNVAQFTVMLDAAPEDSLLASLPFFHSFGCTVTLWYPLIEGTPIVTYPSPLEAAKNAALVEKYKITVLLATPTFLRTYLRKAEPQQLRSARLVIVGAEKMPLDLSEKFCERFGKRVMKGYGLTETAPVVSVNLPDPIAEHPDITGEIIYL
;
A
#
# COMPACT_ATOMS: atom_id res chain seq x y z
N ARG A 1 -11.64 38.86 10.51
CA ARG A 1 -11.13 39.82 11.51
C ARG A 1 -11.95 39.80 12.79
N GLU A 2 -13.29 39.76 12.70
CA GLU A 2 -14.18 39.60 13.85
C GLU A 2 -13.99 38.27 14.58
N ALA A 3 -13.91 37.14 13.87
CA ALA A 3 -13.64 35.82 14.45
C ALA A 3 -12.34 35.77 15.28
N ILE A 4 -11.25 36.38 14.77
CA ILE A 4 -9.97 36.50 15.47
C ILE A 4 -10.10 37.25 16.79
N ARG A 5 -10.82 38.40 16.81
CA ARG A 5 -11.05 39.15 18.05
C ARG A 5 -11.91 38.37 19.02
N ARG A 6 -12.97 37.71 18.53
CA ARG A 6 -13.84 36.87 19.38
C ARG A 6 -13.04 35.74 20.02
N ALA A 7 -12.22 35.03 19.25
CA ALA A 7 -11.34 33.99 19.74
C ALA A 7 -10.37 34.52 20.81
N ALA A 8 -9.73 35.66 20.57
CA ALA A 8 -8.82 36.26 21.55
C ALA A 8 -9.54 36.66 22.85
N ASN A 9 -10.72 37.29 22.77
CA ASN A 9 -11.51 37.66 23.95
C ASN A 9 -11.92 36.43 24.78
N GLN A 10 -12.23 35.30 24.13
CA GLN A 10 -12.55 34.05 24.84
C GLN A 10 -11.32 33.50 25.58
N ILE A 11 -10.14 33.59 24.97
CA ILE A 11 -8.87 33.18 25.61
C ILE A 11 -8.58 34.08 26.82
N GLU A 12 -8.76 35.40 26.69
CA GLU A 12 -8.61 36.35 27.80
C GLU A 12 -9.62 36.08 28.93
N ALA A 13 -10.81 35.58 28.60
CA ALA A 13 -11.81 35.12 29.57
C ALA A 13 -11.49 33.73 30.19
N GLY A 14 -10.30 33.19 29.95
CA GLY A 14 -9.83 31.92 30.52
C GLY A 14 -10.34 30.66 29.80
N GLN A 15 -10.93 30.79 28.61
CA GLN A 15 -11.41 29.66 27.83
C GLN A 15 -10.33 29.09 26.90
N PHE A 16 -10.41 27.79 26.61
CA PHE A 16 -9.63 27.18 25.54
C PHE A 16 -10.30 27.42 24.20
N VAL A 17 -9.52 27.85 23.20
CA VAL A 17 -9.98 27.99 21.82
C VAL A 17 -9.30 26.97 20.94
N CYS A 18 -10.09 26.01 20.45
CA CYS A 18 -9.66 25.00 19.50
C CYS A 18 -9.94 25.48 18.08
N ILE A 19 -8.93 25.37 17.21
CA ILE A 19 -9.01 25.81 15.82
C ILE A 19 -8.38 24.77 14.91
N PHE A 20 -8.95 24.61 13.72
CA PHE A 20 -8.33 23.86 12.64
C PHE A 20 -7.49 24.83 11.82
N PRO A 21 -6.15 24.82 11.94
CA PRO A 21 -5.30 25.85 11.34
C PRO A 21 -5.31 25.80 9.81
N GLU A 22 -5.84 24.74 9.20
CA GLU A 22 -6.07 24.62 7.74
C GLU A 22 -7.20 25.52 7.23
N GLY A 23 -8.06 26.04 8.13
CA GLY A 23 -9.20 26.89 7.80
C GLY A 23 -10.40 26.13 7.23
N GLN A 24 -10.34 24.81 7.14
CA GLN A 24 -11.43 23.94 6.67
C GLN A 24 -11.29 22.54 7.26
N LEU A 25 -12.37 21.75 7.24
CA LEU A 25 -12.31 20.33 7.59
C LEU A 25 -11.53 19.54 6.52
N SER A 26 -10.63 18.66 6.96
CA SER A 26 -9.82 17.84 6.05
C SER A 26 -10.71 16.96 5.15
N ARG A 27 -10.43 17.01 3.85
CA ARG A 27 -11.09 16.20 2.81
C ARG A 27 -10.20 15.11 2.21
N THR A 28 -8.96 15.01 2.66
CA THR A 28 -7.95 14.09 2.11
C THR A 28 -7.33 13.20 3.18
N GLY A 29 -7.60 13.46 4.46
CA GLY A 29 -6.97 12.75 5.58
C GLY A 29 -5.47 13.05 5.74
N THR A 30 -4.99 14.11 5.09
CA THR A 30 -3.60 14.60 5.15
C THR A 30 -3.58 16.05 5.61
N LEU A 31 -2.45 16.48 6.19
CA LEU A 31 -2.26 17.85 6.65
C LEU A 31 -2.16 18.80 5.45
N ALA A 32 -3.12 19.70 5.31
CA ALA A 32 -3.13 20.75 4.30
C ALA A 32 -2.34 21.99 4.76
N ARG A 33 -2.31 22.99 3.89
CA ARG A 33 -1.64 24.26 4.16
C ARG A 33 -2.29 24.98 5.34
N LEU A 34 -1.47 25.36 6.32
CA LEU A 34 -1.90 26.17 7.46
C LEU A 34 -2.12 27.63 7.06
N GLN A 35 -3.13 28.25 7.67
CA GLN A 35 -3.51 29.64 7.52
C GLN A 35 -2.97 30.49 8.67
N ARG A 36 -2.78 31.79 8.43
CA ARG A 36 -2.19 32.73 9.43
C ARG A 36 -3.11 33.07 10.61
N GLY A 37 -4.38 32.64 10.59
CA GLY A 37 -5.38 33.04 11.59
C GLY A 37 -4.96 32.73 13.02
N PHE A 38 -4.39 31.54 13.26
CA PHE A 38 -3.96 31.12 14.60
C PHE A 38 -2.81 31.98 15.15
N GLU A 39 -1.85 32.37 14.31
CA GLU A 39 -0.73 33.22 14.73
C GLU A 39 -1.24 34.58 15.24
N MET A 40 -2.24 35.13 14.55
CA MET A 40 -2.83 36.42 14.90
C MET A 40 -3.59 36.36 16.22
N ILE A 41 -4.36 35.28 16.44
CA ILE A 41 -5.09 35.04 17.69
C ILE A 41 -4.09 34.94 18.85
N ALA A 42 -3.08 34.09 18.73
CA ALA A 42 -2.08 33.86 19.76
C ALA A 42 -1.33 35.13 20.15
N ARG A 43 -0.91 35.94 19.16
CA ARG A 43 -0.21 37.21 19.39
C ARG A 43 -1.10 38.27 20.05
N HIS A 44 -2.38 38.35 19.66
CA HIS A 44 -3.30 39.32 20.24
C HIS A 44 -3.63 38.98 21.70
N ALA A 45 -3.99 37.74 21.97
CA ALA A 45 -4.31 37.26 23.32
C ALA A 45 -3.07 37.01 24.20
N LYS A 46 -1.85 37.14 23.66
CA LYS A 46 -0.57 36.78 24.31
C LYS A 46 -0.58 35.37 24.92
N ALA A 47 -1.27 34.43 24.27
CA ALA A 47 -1.51 33.09 24.78
C ALA A 47 -0.62 32.05 24.10
N PRO A 48 -0.26 30.96 24.79
CA PRO A 48 0.47 29.86 24.18
C PRO A 48 -0.40 29.09 23.18
N VAL A 49 0.24 28.49 22.19
CA VAL A 49 -0.40 27.60 21.21
C VAL A 49 0.03 26.17 21.49
N LEU A 50 -0.93 25.26 21.64
CA LEU A 50 -0.68 23.84 21.83
C LEU A 50 -0.98 23.09 20.51
N PRO A 51 0.03 22.55 19.81
CA PRO A 51 -0.22 21.70 18.64
C PRO A 51 -0.91 20.40 19.06
N VAL A 52 -2.00 20.05 18.38
CA VAL A 52 -2.75 18.81 18.60
C VAL A 52 -2.96 18.08 17.28
N PHE A 53 -2.58 16.81 17.21
CA PHE A 53 -2.75 15.97 16.03
C PHE A 53 -3.79 14.88 16.28
N LEU A 54 -4.68 14.66 15.31
CA LEU A 54 -5.73 13.65 15.39
C LEU A 54 -5.46 12.54 14.38
N ASP A 55 -5.11 11.35 14.85
CA ASP A 55 -4.80 10.19 14.03
C ASP A 55 -5.94 9.18 13.98
N GLN A 56 -6.01 8.43 12.87
CA GLN A 56 -7.03 7.42 12.57
C GLN A 56 -8.47 7.95 12.59
N LEU A 57 -8.73 9.24 12.33
CA LEU A 57 -10.11 9.73 12.12
C LEU A 57 -10.59 9.54 10.67
N TRP A 58 -9.66 9.45 9.71
CA TRP A 58 -9.95 9.29 8.29
C TRP A 58 -10.46 7.87 7.96
N GLY A 59 -11.66 7.77 7.38
CA GLY A 59 -12.36 6.50 7.17
C GLY A 59 -13.28 6.07 8.29
N SER A 60 -13.44 6.89 9.34
CA SER A 60 -14.55 6.76 10.28
C SER A 60 -15.87 7.06 9.57
N ILE A 61 -16.97 6.68 10.20
CA ILE A 61 -18.31 7.09 9.73
C ILE A 61 -18.41 8.63 9.65
N PHE A 62 -17.70 9.36 10.53
CA PHE A 62 -17.63 10.83 10.63
C PHE A 62 -16.74 11.51 9.58
N SER A 63 -15.89 10.77 8.89
CA SER A 63 -15.00 11.35 7.88
C SER A 63 -15.73 11.59 6.54
N PHE A 64 -15.14 12.39 5.65
CA PHE A 64 -15.65 12.57 4.28
C PHE A 64 -15.33 11.41 3.33
N ARG A 65 -14.45 10.48 3.74
CA ARG A 65 -14.05 9.30 2.96
C ARG A 65 -15.23 8.43 2.53
N GLY A 66 -15.43 8.20 1.23
CA GLY A 66 -16.49 7.30 0.73
C GLY A 66 -17.92 7.88 0.80
N GLY A 67 -18.08 9.20 0.78
CA GLY A 67 -19.39 9.86 0.62
C GLY A 67 -20.05 10.35 1.91
N ARG A 68 -21.39 10.35 1.98
CA ARG A 68 -22.15 10.94 3.11
C ARG A 68 -22.09 10.08 4.40
N PHE A 69 -22.13 10.77 5.54
CA PHE A 69 -21.97 10.28 6.91
C PHE A 69 -22.74 8.99 7.28
N PHE A 70 -24.00 8.85 6.83
CA PHE A 70 -24.91 7.78 7.29
C PHE A 70 -24.95 6.48 6.45
N ARG A 71 -24.21 6.39 5.34
CA ARG A 71 -24.16 5.17 4.50
C ARG A 71 -22.92 4.30 4.76
N LYS A 72 -22.10 4.66 5.74
CA LYS A 72 -20.78 4.05 5.97
C LYS A 72 -20.83 3.03 7.09
N TRP A 73 -20.20 1.88 6.85
CA TRP A 73 -19.91 0.91 7.88
C TRP A 73 -18.45 1.07 8.34
N PRO A 74 -18.18 1.07 9.66
CA PRO A 74 -16.82 1.21 10.16
C PRO A 74 -15.97 0.01 9.70
N LYS A 75 -14.79 0.29 9.11
CA LYS A 75 -13.85 -0.77 8.67
C LYS A 75 -13.30 -1.62 9.83
N HIS A 76 -13.33 -1.08 11.04
CA HIS A 76 -12.83 -1.67 12.27
C HIS A 76 -13.79 -1.35 13.42
N PHE A 77 -14.06 -2.34 14.27
CA PHE A 77 -14.83 -2.16 15.49
C PHE A 77 -14.10 -2.81 16.68
N PRO A 78 -13.86 -2.07 17.79
CA PRO A 78 -14.09 -0.64 17.95
C PRO A 78 -13.15 0.19 17.05
N TYR A 79 -13.64 1.32 16.55
CA TYR A 79 -12.83 2.26 15.77
C TYR A 79 -11.95 3.07 16.73
N ARG A 80 -10.64 3.09 16.50
CA ARG A 80 -9.67 3.75 17.38
C ARG A 80 -9.33 5.14 16.85
N ALA A 81 -9.29 6.12 17.73
CA ALA A 81 -8.74 7.45 17.47
C ALA A 81 -7.57 7.69 18.42
N THR A 82 -6.50 8.28 17.92
CA THR A 82 -5.34 8.68 18.73
C THR A 82 -5.24 10.20 18.69
N VAL A 83 -5.01 10.82 19.84
CA VAL A 83 -4.82 12.27 19.96
C VAL A 83 -3.40 12.51 20.48
N GLY A 84 -2.57 13.16 19.68
CA GLY A 84 -1.23 13.58 20.05
C GLY A 84 -1.23 15.03 20.52
N PHE A 85 -0.61 15.29 21.67
CA PHE A 85 -0.42 16.65 22.20
C PHE A 85 1.06 17.01 22.15
N GLY A 86 1.38 18.14 21.51
CA GLY A 86 2.73 18.69 21.45
C GLY A 86 3.10 19.46 22.71
N ALA A 87 4.31 20.04 22.70
CA ALA A 87 4.70 21.02 23.70
C ALA A 87 4.01 22.37 23.41
N PRO A 88 3.63 23.15 24.44
CA PRO A 88 3.09 24.49 24.25
C PRO A 88 4.17 25.41 23.66
N LEU A 89 3.79 26.18 22.64
CA LEU A 89 4.62 27.20 22.00
C LEU A 89 4.21 28.58 22.52
N SER A 90 5.17 29.47 22.76
CA SER A 90 4.81 30.86 23.04
C SER A 90 4.16 31.52 21.81
N ALA A 91 3.40 32.60 22.03
CA ALA A 91 2.76 33.35 20.95
C ALA A 91 3.73 33.86 19.86
N LYS A 92 5.02 34.03 20.19
CA LYS A 92 6.06 34.46 19.25
C LYS A 92 6.59 33.29 18.42
N GLU A 93 6.73 32.12 19.03
CA GLU A 93 7.26 30.90 18.39
C GLU A 93 6.23 30.19 17.51
N ALA A 94 4.94 30.36 17.82
CA ALA A 94 3.80 29.77 17.10
C ALA A 94 3.62 30.36 15.69
N THR A 95 4.58 30.12 14.82
CA THR A 95 4.58 30.45 13.40
C THR A 95 4.10 29.26 12.57
N ILE A 96 3.62 29.49 11.34
CA ILE A 96 3.18 28.45 10.40
C ILE A 96 4.25 27.38 10.21
N PRO A 97 5.52 27.69 9.90
CA PRO A 97 6.53 26.65 9.71
C PRO A 97 6.73 25.83 10.97
N ARG A 98 6.75 26.47 12.15
CA ARG A 98 6.98 25.78 13.42
C ARG A 98 5.82 24.85 13.79
N VAL A 99 4.58 25.35 13.75
CA VAL A 99 3.40 24.52 14.05
C VAL A 99 3.25 23.40 13.03
N HIS A 100 3.54 23.66 11.76
CA HIS A 100 3.51 22.62 10.72
C HIS A 100 4.54 21.51 10.99
N GLU A 101 5.77 21.87 11.37
CA GLU A 101 6.80 20.90 11.77
C GLU A 101 6.35 20.06 12.98
N ASP A 102 5.83 20.70 14.03
CA ASP A 102 5.38 20.02 15.24
C ASP A 102 4.18 19.10 14.97
N LEU A 103 3.24 19.50 14.12
CA LEU A 103 2.12 18.65 13.68
C LEU A 103 2.59 17.44 12.87
N LEU A 104 3.59 17.59 11.99
CA LEU A 104 4.15 16.46 11.24
C LEU A 104 4.86 15.46 12.16
N LYS A 105 5.62 15.93 13.14
CA LYS A 105 6.27 15.07 14.15
C LYS A 105 5.24 14.33 15.00
N LEU A 106 4.24 15.04 15.52
CA LEU A 106 3.14 14.43 16.27
C LEU A 106 2.39 13.39 15.43
N GLY A 107 2.17 13.67 14.14
CA GLY A 107 1.56 12.72 13.21
C GLY A 107 2.38 11.45 13.05
N ALA A 108 3.71 11.57 12.93
CA ALA A 108 4.62 10.42 12.89
C ALA A 108 4.58 9.61 14.20
N ASP A 109 4.62 10.27 15.36
CA ASP A 109 4.56 9.61 16.66
C ASP A 109 3.23 8.89 16.88
N CYS A 110 2.11 9.52 16.51
CA CYS A 110 0.78 8.90 16.58
C CYS A 110 0.69 7.68 15.65
N PHE A 111 1.23 7.79 14.43
CA PHE A 111 1.27 6.70 13.47
C PHE A 111 2.05 5.50 14.01
N GLU A 112 3.23 5.72 14.60
CA GLU A 112 4.08 4.66 15.16
C GLU A 112 3.38 3.88 16.29
N GLN A 113 2.47 4.51 17.01
CA GLN A 113 1.69 3.87 18.08
C GLN A 113 0.55 2.98 17.56
N ARG A 114 0.28 2.95 16.26
CA ARG A 114 -0.80 2.15 15.68
C ARG A 114 -0.56 0.64 15.94
N PRO A 115 -1.52 -0.06 16.59
CA PRO A 115 -1.35 -1.47 16.93
C PRO A 115 -1.16 -2.39 15.72
N GLU A 116 -1.71 -2.04 14.55
CA GLU A 116 -1.51 -2.85 13.34
C GLU A 116 -0.05 -2.94 12.91
N LEU A 117 0.78 -1.93 13.18
CA LEU A 117 2.19 -1.91 12.77
C LEU A 117 3.03 -2.97 13.50
N ARG A 118 2.56 -3.42 14.67
CA ARG A 118 3.20 -4.50 15.43
C ARG A 118 2.82 -5.88 14.91
N GLN A 119 1.79 -6.00 14.08
CA GLN A 119 1.25 -7.31 13.67
C GLN A 119 2.20 -8.06 12.73
N HIS A 120 2.06 -9.38 12.72
CA HIS A 120 2.68 -10.21 11.69
C HIS A 120 1.98 -9.99 10.34
N LEU A 121 2.75 -9.82 9.26
CA LEU A 121 2.26 -9.49 7.90
C LEU A 121 1.18 -10.46 7.41
N ALA A 122 1.40 -11.77 7.55
CA ALA A 122 0.42 -12.78 7.13
C ALA A 122 -0.90 -12.70 7.92
N ARG A 123 -0.85 -12.27 9.19
CA ARG A 123 -2.04 -12.10 10.03
C ARG A 123 -2.85 -10.88 9.58
N ARG A 124 -2.16 -9.82 9.14
CA ARG A 124 -2.80 -8.62 8.57
C ARG A 124 -3.46 -8.92 7.22
N ALA A 125 -2.76 -9.66 6.35
CA ALA A 125 -3.31 -10.15 5.08
C ALA A 125 -4.53 -11.08 5.29
N LEU A 126 -4.46 -11.98 6.28
CA LEU A 126 -5.59 -12.84 6.63
C LEU A 126 -6.87 -12.04 6.95
N GLY A 127 -6.74 -10.90 7.64
CA GLY A 127 -7.85 -10.01 7.93
C GLY A 127 -8.50 -9.43 6.67
N GLY A 128 -7.68 -8.92 5.74
CA GLY A 128 -8.16 -8.39 4.46
C GLY A 128 -8.92 -9.41 3.62
N LEU A 129 -8.38 -10.63 3.54
CA LEU A 129 -8.95 -11.72 2.75
C LEU A 129 -10.28 -12.22 3.32
N LYS A 130 -10.43 -12.26 4.66
CA LYS A 130 -11.63 -12.77 5.31
C LYS A 130 -12.82 -11.81 5.32
N ARG A 131 -12.62 -10.51 5.07
CA ARG A 131 -13.71 -9.51 5.04
C ARG A 131 -14.77 -9.82 3.98
N SER A 132 -14.38 -10.35 2.82
CA SER A 132 -15.29 -10.60 1.69
C SER A 132 -14.83 -11.84 0.90
N PRO A 133 -14.95 -13.04 1.48
CA PRO A 133 -14.23 -14.21 0.99
C PRO A 133 -14.70 -14.69 -0.40
N PHE A 134 -15.92 -14.35 -0.82
CA PHE A 134 -16.43 -14.66 -2.16
C PHE A 134 -16.04 -13.62 -3.22
N ALA A 135 -15.61 -12.42 -2.83
CA ALA A 135 -15.21 -11.39 -3.77
C ALA A 135 -13.96 -11.81 -4.55
N THR A 136 -13.92 -11.49 -5.84
CA THR A 136 -12.73 -11.69 -6.67
C THR A 136 -11.63 -10.76 -6.19
N LEU A 137 -10.45 -11.29 -5.90
CA LEU A 137 -9.29 -10.47 -5.58
C LEU A 137 -8.33 -10.39 -6.76
N VAL A 138 -8.04 -11.52 -7.40
CA VAL A 138 -7.04 -11.59 -8.47
C VAL A 138 -7.72 -12.07 -9.74
N THR A 139 -7.60 -11.30 -10.81
CA THR A 139 -7.90 -11.75 -12.16
C THR A 139 -6.60 -11.88 -12.92
N ASP A 140 -6.39 -13.00 -13.60
CA ASP A 140 -5.23 -13.17 -14.47
C ASP A 140 -5.45 -12.46 -15.80
N GLY A 141 -4.57 -11.54 -16.16
CA GLY A 141 -4.65 -10.79 -17.41
C GLY A 141 -4.32 -11.62 -18.64
N MET A 142 -3.70 -12.80 -18.50
CA MET A 142 -3.37 -13.67 -19.63
C MET A 142 -4.57 -14.48 -20.13
N ASP A 143 -5.35 -15.05 -19.21
CA ASP A 143 -6.45 -15.98 -19.54
C ASP A 143 -7.82 -15.53 -19.00
N GLY A 144 -7.87 -14.43 -18.23
CA GLY A 144 -9.09 -13.88 -17.65
C GLY A 144 -9.65 -14.65 -16.44
N SER A 145 -8.99 -15.71 -16.00
CA SER A 145 -9.46 -16.54 -14.90
C SER A 145 -9.32 -15.81 -13.55
N LYS A 146 -10.26 -16.10 -12.65
CA LYS A 146 -10.45 -15.33 -11.41
C LYS A 146 -10.16 -16.18 -10.18
N LEU A 147 -9.60 -15.54 -9.16
CA LEU A 147 -9.36 -16.11 -7.85
C LEU A 147 -10.01 -15.23 -6.79
N SER A 148 -10.99 -15.80 -6.07
CA SER A 148 -11.63 -15.13 -4.94
C SER A 148 -10.71 -15.08 -3.72
N ARG A 149 -10.96 -14.14 -2.80
CA ARG A 149 -10.19 -14.00 -1.56
C ARG A 149 -10.13 -15.31 -0.76
N GLY A 150 -11.25 -16.00 -0.65
CA GLY A 150 -11.36 -17.29 0.04
C GLY A 150 -10.58 -18.39 -0.65
N LYS A 151 -10.69 -18.52 -1.99
CA LYS A 151 -9.94 -19.54 -2.75
C LYS A 151 -8.43 -19.26 -2.68
N LEU A 152 -8.03 -18.00 -2.83
CA LEU A 152 -6.64 -17.57 -2.64
C LEU A 152 -6.12 -17.97 -1.26
N LEU A 153 -6.89 -17.71 -0.21
CA LEU A 153 -6.54 -18.09 1.15
C LEU A 153 -6.40 -19.61 1.30
N GLY A 154 -7.36 -20.39 0.80
CA GLY A 154 -7.32 -21.86 0.88
C GLY A 154 -6.10 -22.47 0.18
N VAL A 155 -5.79 -22.01 -1.04
CA VAL A 155 -4.60 -22.45 -1.80
C VAL A 155 -3.33 -22.07 -1.06
N SER A 156 -3.23 -20.83 -0.57
CA SER A 156 -2.04 -20.32 0.09
C SER A 156 -1.80 -20.98 1.44
N ILE A 157 -2.85 -21.30 2.20
CA ILE A 157 -2.72 -22.07 3.45
C ILE A 157 -2.22 -23.49 3.13
N ALA A 158 -2.82 -24.19 2.16
CA ALA A 158 -2.39 -25.54 1.81
C ALA A 158 -0.92 -25.59 1.40
N LEU A 159 -0.48 -24.62 0.57
CA LEU A 159 0.92 -24.47 0.21
C LEU A 159 1.79 -24.12 1.43
N SER A 160 1.36 -23.20 2.30
CA SER A 160 2.11 -22.82 3.51
C SER A 160 2.38 -24.00 4.46
N ARG A 161 1.43 -24.94 4.57
CA ARG A 161 1.60 -26.16 5.41
C ARG A 161 2.61 -27.11 4.79
N TYR A 162 2.62 -27.23 3.47
CA TYR A 162 3.68 -27.98 2.78
C TYR A 162 5.04 -27.30 2.99
N LEU A 163 5.14 -25.99 2.75
CA LEU A 163 6.41 -25.26 2.88
C LEU A 163 6.98 -25.31 4.31
N ARG A 164 6.13 -25.13 5.34
CA ARG A 164 6.56 -25.23 6.74
C ARG A 164 7.05 -26.62 7.11
N LYS A 165 6.41 -27.68 6.59
CA LYS A 165 6.78 -29.07 6.88
C LYS A 165 8.04 -29.52 6.16
N THR A 166 8.18 -29.14 4.89
CA THR A 166 9.22 -29.68 4.00
C THR A 166 10.55 -28.95 4.11
N PHE A 167 10.50 -27.64 4.37
CA PHE A 167 11.67 -26.78 4.28
C PHE A 167 11.96 -26.12 5.63
N PRO A 168 13.09 -26.39 6.29
CA PRO A 168 13.41 -25.78 7.58
C PRO A 168 13.82 -24.30 7.46
N GLU A 169 14.43 -23.89 6.35
CA GLU A 169 15.01 -22.56 6.16
C GLU A 169 13.97 -21.43 6.24
N LYS A 170 14.39 -20.27 6.76
CA LYS A 170 13.50 -19.12 6.94
C LYS A 170 13.18 -18.40 5.63
N ARG A 171 14.14 -18.33 4.70
CA ARG A 171 14.03 -17.61 3.42
C ARG A 171 13.68 -18.56 2.27
N ILE A 172 12.67 -18.21 1.49
CA ILE A 172 12.28 -18.94 0.28
C ILE A 172 12.20 -17.96 -0.88
N ALA A 173 12.96 -18.23 -1.95
CA ALA A 173 12.94 -17.40 -3.14
C ALA A 173 11.64 -17.55 -3.93
N ILE A 174 11.15 -16.43 -4.47
CA ILE A 174 10.05 -16.40 -5.42
C ILE A 174 10.61 -15.98 -6.77
N VAL A 175 10.56 -16.89 -7.75
CA VAL A 175 11.02 -16.67 -9.13
C VAL A 175 9.84 -16.84 -10.07
N LEU A 176 8.94 -15.85 -10.02
CA LEU A 176 7.71 -15.79 -10.78
C LEU A 176 7.40 -14.34 -11.21
N PRO A 177 6.87 -14.12 -12.41
CA PRO A 177 6.39 -12.80 -12.81
C PRO A 177 5.07 -12.46 -12.08
N ALA A 178 4.64 -11.20 -12.18
CA ALA A 178 3.37 -10.75 -11.61
C ALA A 178 2.20 -11.57 -12.18
N SER A 179 1.66 -12.45 -11.35
CA SER A 179 0.70 -13.51 -11.73
C SER A 179 -0.04 -14.00 -10.50
N LYS A 180 -1.17 -14.71 -10.68
CA LYS A 180 -1.86 -15.40 -9.58
C LYS A 180 -0.93 -16.33 -8.80
N GLY A 181 -0.05 -17.05 -9.50
CA GLY A 181 0.90 -17.97 -8.90
C GLY A 181 1.87 -17.25 -7.97
N ALA A 182 2.38 -16.08 -8.37
CA ALA A 182 3.25 -15.28 -7.52
C ALA A 182 2.53 -14.71 -6.30
N VAL A 183 1.25 -14.31 -6.43
CA VAL A 183 0.44 -13.87 -5.27
C VAL A 183 0.25 -15.02 -4.27
N VAL A 184 -0.12 -16.21 -4.75
CA VAL A 184 -0.25 -17.42 -3.93
C VAL A 184 1.07 -17.76 -3.23
N ALA A 185 2.19 -17.73 -3.96
CA ALA A 185 3.49 -18.10 -3.43
C ALA A 185 3.95 -17.16 -2.30
N ASN A 186 3.89 -15.84 -2.53
CA ASN A 186 4.27 -14.85 -1.51
C ASN A 186 3.40 -14.96 -0.25
N LEU A 187 2.08 -15.07 -0.42
CA LEU A 187 1.17 -15.24 0.71
C LEU A 187 1.42 -16.56 1.46
N ALA A 188 1.67 -17.66 0.74
CA ALA A 188 1.95 -18.96 1.34
C ALA A 188 3.25 -18.98 2.15
N VAL A 189 4.32 -18.35 1.65
CA VAL A 189 5.59 -18.23 2.39
C VAL A 189 5.37 -17.43 3.67
N ALA A 190 4.69 -16.28 3.60
CA ALA A 190 4.38 -15.50 4.81
C ALA A 190 3.48 -16.27 5.79
N LEU A 191 2.46 -16.99 5.31
CA LEU A 191 1.60 -17.85 6.16
C LEU A 191 2.37 -19.04 6.78
N ALA A 192 3.50 -19.44 6.20
CA ALA A 192 4.38 -20.45 6.79
C ALA A 192 5.24 -19.90 7.93
N ASN A 193 5.14 -18.59 8.23
CA ASN A 193 6.06 -17.83 9.09
C ASN A 193 7.49 -17.84 8.53
N LYS A 194 7.60 -17.67 7.20
CA LYS A 194 8.83 -17.63 6.43
C LYS A 194 8.90 -16.31 5.64
N VAL A 195 10.08 -16.02 5.11
CA VAL A 195 10.40 -14.77 4.42
C VAL A 195 10.45 -15.02 2.90
N PRO A 196 9.51 -14.47 2.11
CA PRO A 196 9.64 -14.47 0.66
C PRO A 196 10.81 -13.58 0.24
N VAL A 197 11.65 -14.12 -0.65
CA VAL A 197 12.78 -13.40 -1.26
C VAL A 197 12.47 -13.14 -2.73
N GLY A 198 12.36 -11.87 -3.11
CA GLY A 198 12.14 -11.48 -4.50
C GLY A 198 13.44 -11.49 -5.29
N LEU A 199 13.68 -12.52 -6.11
CA LEU A 199 14.85 -12.57 -6.98
C LEU A 199 14.57 -11.89 -8.32
N ASN A 200 15.47 -10.99 -8.71
CA ASN A 200 15.40 -10.29 -9.99
C ASN A 200 15.87 -11.19 -11.13
N PHE A 201 14.95 -11.94 -11.73
CA PHE A 201 15.23 -12.82 -12.87
C PHE A 201 15.51 -12.07 -14.18
N THR A 202 15.50 -10.74 -14.20
CA THR A 202 15.96 -9.95 -15.35
C THR A 202 17.40 -9.43 -15.17
N ALA A 203 18.04 -9.70 -14.03
CA ALA A 203 19.44 -9.39 -13.78
C ALA A 203 20.36 -10.45 -14.41
N SER A 204 21.67 -10.19 -14.42
CA SER A 204 22.66 -11.18 -14.87
C SER A 204 22.69 -12.41 -13.97
N ALA A 205 23.10 -13.56 -14.52
CA ALA A 205 23.21 -14.80 -13.77
C ALA A 205 24.14 -14.65 -12.55
N ASP A 206 25.28 -13.96 -12.71
CA ASP A 206 26.24 -13.72 -11.62
C ASP A 206 25.63 -12.89 -10.49
N SER A 207 24.86 -11.85 -10.84
CA SER A 207 24.15 -11.05 -9.85
C SER A 207 23.14 -11.90 -9.09
N VAL A 208 22.34 -12.72 -9.78
CA VAL A 208 21.38 -13.61 -9.10
C VAL A 208 22.10 -14.66 -8.23
N ALA A 209 23.23 -15.21 -8.70
CA ALA A 209 24.00 -16.19 -7.94
C ALA A 209 24.56 -15.58 -6.65
N SER A 210 25.12 -14.37 -6.73
CA SER A 210 25.56 -13.59 -5.57
C SER A 210 24.40 -13.31 -4.60
N ALA A 211 23.22 -12.94 -5.12
CA ALA A 211 22.04 -12.74 -4.28
C ALA A 211 21.60 -14.02 -3.56
N ILE A 212 21.63 -15.18 -4.23
CA ILE A 212 21.30 -16.49 -3.66
C ILE A 212 22.27 -16.87 -2.55
N ASP A 213 23.57 -16.71 -2.79
CA ASP A 213 24.62 -17.01 -1.82
C ASP A 213 24.49 -16.12 -0.57
N ARG A 214 24.43 -14.79 -0.74
CA ARG A 214 24.33 -13.82 0.36
C ARG A 214 23.07 -13.97 1.21
N ALA A 215 21.96 -14.40 0.61
CA ALA A 215 20.71 -14.65 1.33
C ALA A 215 20.56 -16.09 1.81
N GLU A 216 21.56 -16.95 1.57
CA GLU A 216 21.60 -18.37 1.92
C GLU A 216 20.37 -19.14 1.39
N ILE A 217 19.96 -18.82 0.15
CA ILE A 217 18.74 -19.35 -0.44
C ILE A 217 18.96 -20.80 -0.87
N LYS A 218 18.25 -21.72 -0.21
CA LYS A 218 18.27 -23.16 -0.55
C LYS A 218 17.08 -23.62 -1.38
N THR A 219 16.01 -22.84 -1.39
CA THR A 219 14.74 -23.20 -2.03
C THR A 219 14.14 -22.04 -2.80
N ALA A 220 13.67 -22.31 -4.02
CA ALA A 220 12.91 -21.37 -4.85
C ALA A 220 11.53 -21.93 -5.23
N ILE A 221 10.54 -21.05 -5.34
CA ILE A 221 9.22 -21.34 -5.91
C ILE A 221 9.16 -20.77 -7.33
N SER A 222 8.75 -21.60 -8.29
CA SER A 222 8.56 -21.21 -9.68
C SER A 222 7.44 -22.02 -10.35
N ALA A 223 7.30 -21.88 -11.67
CA ALA A 223 6.35 -22.59 -12.53
C ALA A 223 7.11 -23.26 -13.68
N LYS A 224 6.64 -24.39 -14.19
CA LYS A 224 7.37 -25.16 -15.23
C LYS A 224 7.69 -24.30 -16.45
N GLN A 225 6.65 -23.64 -16.95
CA GLN A 225 6.75 -22.79 -18.14
C GLN A 225 7.73 -21.63 -17.92
N PHE A 226 7.76 -21.05 -16.72
CA PHE A 226 8.62 -19.91 -16.43
C PHE A 226 10.08 -20.34 -16.25
N ARG A 227 10.32 -21.46 -15.56
CA ARG A 227 11.65 -22.06 -15.45
C ARG A 227 12.26 -22.38 -16.82
N GLY A 228 11.45 -22.91 -17.75
CA GLY A 228 11.90 -23.18 -19.12
C GLY A 228 12.34 -21.93 -19.91
N ARG A 229 11.91 -20.73 -19.52
CA ARG A 229 12.34 -19.45 -20.12
C ARG A 229 13.63 -18.90 -19.52
N LEU A 230 14.15 -19.54 -18.47
CA LEU A 230 15.30 -19.09 -17.69
C LEU A 230 16.40 -20.18 -17.67
N PRO A 231 16.99 -20.53 -18.84
CA PRO A 231 17.95 -21.64 -18.94
C PRO A 231 19.25 -21.38 -18.16
N ASN A 232 19.72 -20.13 -18.14
CA ASN A 232 20.97 -19.73 -17.49
C ASN A 232 20.77 -19.16 -16.08
N PHE A 233 19.57 -19.33 -15.50
CA PHE A 233 19.29 -18.83 -14.16
C PHE A 233 19.93 -19.76 -13.13
N PRO A 234 20.69 -19.24 -12.14
CA PRO A 234 21.34 -20.04 -11.12
C PRO A 234 20.32 -20.55 -10.11
N TRP A 235 19.61 -21.63 -10.43
CA TRP A 235 18.57 -22.17 -9.55
C TRP A 235 19.17 -22.75 -8.27
N PRO A 236 18.57 -22.53 -7.09
CA PRO A 236 18.99 -23.19 -5.86
C PRO A 236 18.65 -24.70 -5.91
N PRO A 237 19.22 -25.51 -5.00
CA PRO A 237 19.09 -26.97 -5.03
C PRO A 237 17.63 -27.45 -5.01
N ASN A 238 16.76 -26.81 -4.23
CA ASN A 238 15.36 -27.18 -4.13
C ASN A 238 14.49 -26.23 -4.97
N ILE A 239 13.67 -26.80 -5.85
CA ILE A 239 12.74 -26.03 -6.67
C ILE A 239 11.32 -26.56 -6.49
N VAL A 240 10.45 -25.72 -5.98
CA VAL A 240 9.01 -25.99 -5.85
C VAL A 240 8.29 -25.47 -7.07
N LEU A 241 7.85 -26.38 -7.94
CA LEU A 241 7.05 -26.06 -9.11
C LEU A 241 5.56 -26.06 -8.75
N LEU A 242 4.92 -24.89 -8.83
CA LEU A 242 3.51 -24.73 -8.44
C LEU A 242 2.57 -25.61 -9.28
N ASP A 243 2.82 -25.71 -10.58
CA ASP A 243 1.99 -26.49 -11.51
C ASP A 243 2.02 -28.00 -11.20
N ASP A 244 3.10 -28.49 -10.59
CA ASP A 244 3.21 -29.90 -10.15
C ASP A 244 2.64 -30.12 -8.76
N LEU A 245 2.85 -29.17 -7.87
CA LEU A 245 2.52 -29.33 -6.46
C LEU A 245 1.04 -29.06 -6.18
N LEU A 246 0.47 -27.99 -6.73
CA LEU A 246 -0.91 -27.60 -6.43
C LEU A 246 -1.94 -28.69 -6.79
N PRO A 247 -1.82 -29.42 -7.92
CA PRO A 247 -2.70 -30.56 -8.21
C PRO A 247 -2.64 -31.66 -7.14
N LYS A 248 -1.46 -31.91 -6.56
CA LYS A 248 -1.27 -32.90 -5.47
C LYS A 248 -1.89 -32.45 -4.15
N LEU A 249 -2.13 -31.14 -3.99
CA LEU A 249 -2.70 -30.54 -2.79
C LEU A 249 -4.22 -30.30 -2.89
N LYS A 250 -4.90 -30.67 -3.99
CA LYS A 250 -6.33 -30.39 -4.24
C LYS A 250 -7.26 -30.64 -3.03
N ARG A 251 -7.15 -31.80 -2.37
CA ARG A 251 -7.97 -32.13 -1.18
C ARG A 251 -7.69 -31.19 0.00
N LYS A 252 -6.42 -30.86 0.23
CA LYS A 252 -6.01 -29.91 1.28
C LYS A 252 -6.45 -28.48 0.95
N ILE A 253 -6.38 -28.09 -0.32
CA ILE A 253 -6.87 -26.79 -0.80
C ILE A 253 -8.37 -26.65 -0.50
N LEU A 254 -9.17 -27.67 -0.83
CA LEU A 254 -10.61 -27.66 -0.54
C LEU A 254 -10.90 -27.56 0.96
N LEU A 255 -10.20 -28.36 1.78
CA LEU A 255 -10.32 -28.32 3.23
C LEU A 255 -10.00 -26.93 3.79
N TRP A 256 -8.88 -26.33 3.39
CA TRP A 256 -8.46 -25.02 3.89
C TRP A 256 -9.29 -23.87 3.32
N TRP A 257 -9.85 -24.03 2.13
CA TRP A 257 -10.84 -23.09 1.62
C TRP A 257 -12.07 -23.08 2.52
N ILE A 258 -12.69 -24.24 2.79
CA ILE A 258 -13.87 -24.36 3.66
C ILE A 258 -13.55 -23.84 5.07
N ALA A 259 -12.45 -24.30 5.68
CA ALA A 259 -12.00 -23.81 6.99
C ALA A 259 -11.80 -22.29 7.01
N GLY A 260 -11.21 -21.74 5.93
CA GLY A 260 -11.02 -20.32 5.72
C GLY A 260 -12.32 -19.52 5.64
N MET A 261 -13.40 -20.12 5.15
CA MET A 261 -14.72 -19.51 5.09
C MET A 261 -15.37 -19.43 6.47
N ILE A 262 -15.43 -20.56 7.19
CA ILE A 262 -16.29 -20.71 8.37
C ILE A 262 -15.60 -20.30 9.68
N THR A 263 -14.27 -20.42 9.75
CA THR A 263 -13.54 -20.22 11.01
C THR A 263 -13.28 -18.73 11.25
N PRO A 264 -13.64 -18.13 12.39
CA PRO A 264 -13.27 -16.74 12.72
C PRO A 264 -11.76 -16.45 12.58
N GLN A 265 -11.39 -15.22 12.22
CA GLN A 265 -10.00 -14.86 11.91
C GLN A 265 -9.03 -15.21 13.05
N PHE A 266 -9.40 -14.92 14.30
CA PHE A 266 -8.53 -15.13 15.45
C PHE A 266 -8.27 -16.63 15.72
N LEU A 267 -9.28 -17.49 15.53
CA LEU A 267 -9.14 -18.94 15.66
C LEU A 267 -8.31 -19.51 14.52
N LEU A 268 -8.57 -19.07 13.28
CA LEU A 268 -7.79 -19.53 12.13
C LEU A 268 -6.33 -19.11 12.24
N ALA A 269 -6.04 -17.89 12.67
CA ALA A 269 -4.66 -17.44 12.91
C ALA A 269 -3.96 -18.27 14.00
N ARG A 270 -4.68 -18.70 15.04
CA ARG A 270 -4.15 -19.58 16.10
C ARG A 270 -3.92 -20.99 15.56
N TRP A 271 -4.86 -21.55 14.80
CA TRP A 271 -4.72 -22.88 14.19
C TRP A 271 -3.57 -22.93 13.18
N LEU A 272 -3.34 -21.82 12.48
CA LEU A 272 -2.21 -21.69 11.56
C LEU A 272 -0.88 -21.38 12.26
N GLU A 273 -0.88 -21.24 13.60
CA GLU A 273 0.29 -20.87 14.41
C GLU A 273 1.00 -19.63 13.86
N LEU A 274 0.20 -18.62 13.50
CA LEU A 274 0.71 -17.33 13.05
C LEU A 274 1.07 -16.47 14.27
N PRO A 275 2.28 -15.91 14.34
CA PRO A 275 2.63 -14.95 15.37
C PRO A 275 1.62 -13.80 15.42
N ARG A 276 1.34 -13.32 16.63
CA ARG A 276 0.50 -12.12 16.81
C ARG A 276 1.29 -10.87 16.42
N CYS A 277 2.55 -10.82 16.85
CA CYS A 277 3.47 -9.74 16.61
C CYS A 277 4.53 -10.18 15.60
N GLY A 278 4.84 -9.32 14.65
CA GLY A 278 6.00 -9.43 13.77
C GLY A 278 6.95 -8.25 13.98
N GLY A 279 6.39 -7.04 14.17
CA GLY A 279 7.18 -5.85 14.48
C GLY A 279 8.33 -5.63 13.51
N HIS A 280 9.54 -5.51 14.04
CA HIS A 280 10.76 -5.29 13.26
C HIS A 280 11.41 -6.57 12.74
N GLU A 281 10.81 -7.75 12.92
CA GLU A 281 11.32 -8.98 12.31
C GLU A 281 11.20 -8.94 10.78
N GLU A 282 12.16 -9.57 10.11
CA GLU A 282 12.23 -9.71 8.65
C GLU A 282 10.95 -10.36 8.10
N ALA A 283 10.30 -9.66 7.17
CA ALA A 283 9.06 -10.09 6.52
C ALA A 283 9.23 -10.32 5.02
N VAL A 284 10.09 -9.55 4.35
CA VAL A 284 10.39 -9.67 2.92
C VAL A 284 11.85 -9.29 2.71
N LEU A 285 12.53 -10.01 1.82
CA LEU A 285 13.87 -9.65 1.35
C LEU A 285 13.82 -9.33 -0.14
N LEU A 286 14.31 -8.15 -0.52
CA LEU A 286 14.43 -7.72 -1.91
C LEU A 286 15.88 -7.40 -2.22
N PHE A 287 16.25 -7.42 -3.49
CA PHE A 287 17.59 -7.04 -3.94
C PHE A 287 17.55 -5.79 -4.81
N THR A 288 18.50 -4.88 -4.58
CA THR A 288 18.75 -3.71 -5.43
C THR A 288 20.07 -3.85 -6.16
N SER A 289 20.18 -3.22 -7.33
CA SER A 289 21.45 -3.09 -8.04
C SER A 289 22.40 -2.22 -7.22
N GLY A 290 23.41 -2.82 -6.60
CA GLY A 290 24.43 -2.06 -5.87
C GLY A 290 25.30 -1.25 -6.82
N SER A 291 25.78 -0.09 -6.35
CA SER A 291 26.75 0.74 -7.08
C SER A 291 28.07 0.02 -7.40
N SER A 292 28.39 -1.04 -6.64
CA SER A 292 29.58 -1.89 -6.81
C SER A 292 29.35 -3.07 -7.76
N GLY A 293 28.23 -3.15 -8.47
CA GLY A 293 27.86 -4.29 -9.34
C GLY A 293 27.24 -5.47 -8.57
N GLU A 294 27.68 -5.70 -7.34
CA GLU A 294 27.11 -6.71 -6.45
C GLU A 294 25.72 -6.32 -5.91
N PRO A 295 24.72 -7.21 -5.94
CA PRO A 295 23.37 -6.91 -5.46
C PRO A 295 23.35 -6.77 -3.93
N LYS A 296 22.60 -5.78 -3.45
CA LYS A 296 22.43 -5.51 -2.02
C LYS A 296 21.05 -5.99 -1.57
N GLY A 297 21.03 -6.82 -0.53
CA GLY A 297 19.81 -7.29 0.11
C GLY A 297 19.23 -6.19 1.00
N VAL A 298 17.96 -5.83 0.77
CA VAL A 298 17.19 -4.91 1.60
C VAL A 298 16.19 -5.72 2.40
N VAL A 299 16.44 -5.82 3.70
CA VAL A 299 15.61 -6.52 4.68
C VAL A 299 14.44 -5.61 5.06
N LEU A 300 13.22 -5.99 4.69
CA LEU A 300 12.01 -5.26 5.05
C LEU A 300 11.27 -5.99 6.16
N SER A 301 11.01 -5.26 7.25
CA SER A 301 10.28 -5.83 8.39
C SER A 301 8.77 -5.85 8.17
N HIS A 302 8.06 -6.58 9.04
CA HIS A 302 6.59 -6.56 9.04
C HIS A 302 6.05 -5.15 9.24
N HIS A 303 6.65 -4.41 10.18
CA HIS A 303 6.36 -3.01 10.45
C HIS A 303 6.50 -2.16 9.18
N ASN A 304 7.61 -2.31 8.43
CA ASN A 304 7.85 -1.50 7.24
C ASN A 304 6.77 -1.71 6.16
N ILE A 305 6.45 -2.96 5.83
CA ILE A 305 5.45 -3.27 4.80
C ILE A 305 4.05 -2.84 5.24
N ILE A 306 3.65 -3.12 6.48
CA ILE A 306 2.32 -2.75 6.99
C ILE A 306 2.19 -1.23 7.08
N GLY A 307 3.22 -0.53 7.54
CA GLY A 307 3.25 0.94 7.63
C GLY A 307 3.10 1.59 6.26
N ASN A 308 3.88 1.16 5.27
CA ASN A 308 3.79 1.71 3.93
C ASN A 308 2.44 1.42 3.26
N VAL A 309 1.88 0.22 3.46
CA VAL A 309 0.52 -0.12 3.02
C VAL A 309 -0.53 0.78 3.68
N ALA A 310 -0.41 1.04 4.98
CA ALA A 310 -1.35 1.92 5.69
C ALA A 310 -1.27 3.37 5.17
N GLN A 311 -0.06 3.90 4.93
CA GLN A 311 0.16 5.21 4.33
C GLN A 311 -0.42 5.29 2.91
N PHE A 312 -0.12 4.29 2.08
CA PHE A 312 -0.66 4.20 0.72
C PHE A 312 -2.20 4.10 0.71
N THR A 313 -2.79 3.42 1.69
CA THR A 313 -4.26 3.29 1.82
C THR A 313 -4.95 4.64 2.05
N VAL A 314 -4.33 5.53 2.82
CA VAL A 314 -4.85 6.88 3.06
C VAL A 314 -4.71 7.71 1.77
N MET A 315 -3.53 7.66 1.15
CA MET A 315 -3.23 8.41 -0.07
C MET A 315 -4.08 8.00 -1.27
N LEU A 316 -4.32 6.70 -1.47
CA LEU A 316 -5.13 6.23 -2.58
C LEU A 316 -6.61 6.62 -2.45
N ASP A 317 -7.04 6.86 -1.21
CA ASP A 317 -8.43 6.95 -0.77
C ASP A 317 -9.34 5.94 -1.48
N ALA A 318 -8.92 4.68 -1.48
CA ALA A 318 -9.57 3.66 -2.30
C ALA A 318 -11.04 3.46 -1.92
N ALA A 319 -11.91 3.55 -2.92
CA ALA A 319 -13.32 3.21 -2.88
C ALA A 319 -13.53 1.70 -3.14
N PRO A 320 -14.68 1.12 -2.78
CA PRO A 320 -14.98 -0.29 -3.02
C PRO A 320 -14.86 -0.72 -4.50
N GLU A 321 -15.06 0.22 -5.43
CA GLU A 321 -15.01 -0.01 -6.88
C GLU A 321 -13.59 0.05 -7.45
N ASP A 322 -12.59 0.43 -6.64
CA ASP A 322 -11.22 0.56 -7.12
C ASP A 322 -10.56 -0.78 -7.40
N SER A 323 -9.74 -0.78 -8.44
CA SER A 323 -8.90 -1.91 -8.82
C SER A 323 -7.57 -1.46 -9.42
N LEU A 324 -6.55 -2.30 -9.26
CA LEU A 324 -5.19 -2.01 -9.71
C LEU A 324 -4.78 -2.94 -10.85
N LEU A 325 -4.02 -2.42 -11.81
CA LEU A 325 -3.23 -3.27 -12.68
C LEU A 325 -1.94 -3.66 -11.96
N ALA A 326 -1.80 -4.94 -11.64
CA ALA A 326 -0.61 -5.53 -11.04
C ALA A 326 0.33 -6.07 -12.13
N SER A 327 0.90 -5.17 -12.94
CA SER A 327 1.91 -5.50 -13.96
C SER A 327 3.35 -5.22 -13.53
N LEU A 328 3.55 -4.47 -12.46
CA LEU A 328 4.87 -4.20 -11.90
C LEU A 328 5.46 -5.48 -11.28
N PRO A 329 6.77 -5.74 -11.44
CA PRO A 329 7.38 -6.95 -10.89
C PRO A 329 7.32 -7.00 -9.36
N PHE A 330 6.91 -8.14 -8.80
CA PHE A 330 6.82 -8.31 -7.34
C PHE A 330 8.18 -8.45 -6.63
N PHE A 331 9.26 -8.71 -7.38
CA PHE A 331 10.63 -8.65 -6.85
C PHE A 331 11.18 -7.21 -6.75
N HIS A 332 10.47 -6.24 -7.32
CA HIS A 332 10.76 -4.82 -7.15
C HIS A 332 9.85 -4.25 -6.05
N SER A 333 10.38 -3.43 -5.15
CA SER A 333 9.67 -2.94 -3.96
C SER A 333 8.35 -2.24 -4.29
N PHE A 334 8.31 -1.48 -5.39
CA PHE A 334 7.07 -0.84 -5.85
C PHE A 334 5.96 -1.85 -6.18
N GLY A 335 6.28 -2.93 -6.90
CA GLY A 335 5.31 -4.00 -7.15
C GLY A 335 5.01 -4.83 -5.89
N CYS A 336 6.04 -5.13 -5.09
CA CYS A 336 5.91 -5.92 -3.88
C CYS A 336 4.93 -5.29 -2.88
N THR A 337 5.12 -4.02 -2.53
CA THR A 337 4.24 -3.37 -1.55
C THR A 337 2.90 -3.00 -2.17
N VAL A 338 2.89 -2.34 -3.33
CA VAL A 338 1.70 -1.65 -3.83
C VAL A 338 0.79 -2.54 -4.68
N THR A 339 1.33 -3.49 -5.45
CA THR A 339 0.53 -4.38 -6.31
C THR A 339 0.42 -5.82 -5.79
N LEU A 340 1.09 -6.15 -4.68
CA LEU A 340 1.01 -7.44 -4.01
C LEU A 340 0.52 -7.33 -2.56
N TRP A 341 1.24 -6.65 -1.66
CA TRP A 341 0.87 -6.63 -0.23
C TRP A 341 -0.33 -5.75 0.09
N TYR A 342 -0.44 -4.57 -0.52
CA TYR A 342 -1.61 -3.69 -0.40
C TYR A 342 -2.93 -4.41 -0.72
N PRO A 343 -3.11 -5.05 -1.90
CA PRO A 343 -4.37 -5.73 -2.20
C PRO A 343 -4.61 -6.97 -1.33
N LEU A 344 -3.56 -7.66 -0.87
CA LEU A 344 -3.71 -8.75 0.10
C LEU A 344 -4.21 -8.27 1.47
N ILE A 345 -3.79 -7.09 1.90
CA ILE A 345 -4.11 -6.51 3.22
C ILE A 345 -5.45 -5.76 3.23
N GLU A 346 -5.71 -4.96 2.20
CA GLU A 346 -6.94 -4.15 2.11
C GLU A 346 -8.05 -4.84 1.32
N GLY A 347 -7.71 -5.87 0.54
CA GLY A 347 -8.67 -6.62 -0.27
C GLY A 347 -9.02 -5.96 -1.60
N THR A 348 -8.29 -4.92 -2.03
CA THR A 348 -8.55 -4.25 -3.31
C THR A 348 -8.30 -5.19 -4.48
N PRO A 349 -9.25 -5.37 -5.41
CA PRO A 349 -9.07 -6.23 -6.58
C PRO A 349 -7.89 -5.82 -7.47
N ILE A 350 -7.22 -6.80 -8.05
CA ILE A 350 -6.12 -6.62 -9.00
C ILE A 350 -6.29 -7.46 -10.25
N VAL A 351 -5.76 -6.96 -11.36
CA VAL A 351 -5.52 -7.73 -12.58
C VAL A 351 -4.01 -7.91 -12.73
N THR A 352 -3.52 -9.14 -12.66
CA THR A 352 -2.08 -9.41 -12.80
C THR A 352 -1.69 -9.58 -14.26
N TYR A 353 -0.57 -9.00 -14.68
CA TYR A 353 -0.02 -9.24 -16.01
C TYR A 353 1.51 -9.35 -15.93
N PRO A 354 2.15 -10.34 -16.57
CA PRO A 354 3.54 -10.68 -16.29
C PRO A 354 4.58 -9.66 -16.78
N SER A 355 4.21 -8.75 -17.69
CA SER A 355 5.15 -7.81 -18.30
C SER A 355 4.64 -6.36 -18.33
N PRO A 356 5.30 -5.42 -17.62
CA PRO A 356 4.94 -4.01 -17.69
C PRO A 356 5.31 -3.37 -19.04
N LEU A 357 6.20 -4.01 -19.83
CA LEU A 357 6.68 -3.51 -21.12
C LEU A 357 5.64 -3.60 -22.24
N GLU A 358 4.63 -4.47 -22.10
CA GLU A 358 3.59 -4.66 -23.11
C GLU A 358 2.42 -3.67 -22.93
N ALA A 359 2.71 -2.38 -23.06
CA ALA A 359 1.75 -1.30 -22.78
C ALA A 359 0.42 -1.42 -23.53
N ALA A 360 0.41 -1.89 -24.79
CA ALA A 360 -0.83 -2.09 -25.55
C ALA A 360 -1.76 -3.12 -24.88
N LYS A 361 -1.20 -4.25 -24.43
CA LYS A 361 -1.98 -5.28 -23.70
C LYS A 361 -2.39 -4.78 -22.33
N ASN A 362 -1.49 -4.10 -21.63
CA ASN A 362 -1.81 -3.52 -20.34
C ASN A 362 -2.93 -2.47 -20.45
N ALA A 363 -2.95 -1.63 -21.49
CA ALA A 363 -4.03 -0.67 -21.75
C ALA A 363 -5.35 -1.38 -22.08
N ALA A 364 -5.32 -2.43 -22.90
CA ALA A 364 -6.50 -3.26 -23.16
C ALA A 364 -7.06 -3.91 -21.88
N LEU A 365 -6.19 -4.31 -20.93
CA LEU A 365 -6.61 -4.80 -19.63
C LEU A 365 -7.22 -3.70 -18.75
N VAL A 366 -6.67 -2.48 -18.80
CA VAL A 366 -7.23 -1.32 -18.10
C VAL A 366 -8.67 -1.08 -18.57
N GLU A 367 -8.90 -1.07 -19.87
CA GLU A 367 -10.23 -0.92 -20.46
C GLU A 367 -11.17 -2.07 -20.08
N LYS A 368 -10.75 -3.31 -20.35
CA LYS A 368 -11.57 -4.51 -20.18
C LYS A 368 -12.04 -4.71 -18.74
N TYR A 369 -11.15 -4.46 -17.79
CA TYR A 369 -11.42 -4.68 -16.36
C TYR A 369 -11.74 -3.38 -15.61
N LYS A 370 -11.86 -2.25 -16.31
CA LYS A 370 -12.12 -0.92 -15.76
C LYS A 370 -11.17 -0.56 -14.62
N ILE A 371 -9.87 -0.79 -14.83
CA ILE A 371 -8.84 -0.51 -13.83
C ILE A 371 -8.87 0.98 -13.48
N THR A 372 -8.90 1.28 -12.19
CA THR A 372 -9.05 2.66 -11.70
C THR A 372 -7.72 3.28 -11.26
N VAL A 373 -6.75 2.44 -10.92
CA VAL A 373 -5.42 2.86 -10.45
C VAL A 373 -4.35 2.22 -11.32
N LEU A 374 -3.65 3.04 -12.10
CA LEU A 374 -2.52 2.64 -12.92
C LEU A 374 -1.22 3.04 -12.23
N LEU A 375 -0.32 2.07 -12.08
CA LEU A 375 1.02 2.26 -11.50
C LEU A 375 2.07 2.00 -12.57
N ALA A 376 3.01 2.93 -12.74
CA ALA A 376 4.02 2.84 -13.79
C ALA A 376 5.35 3.49 -13.37
N THR A 377 6.39 3.30 -14.19
CA THR A 377 7.58 4.17 -14.16
C THR A 377 7.52 5.13 -15.34
N PRO A 378 8.32 6.22 -15.36
CA PRO A 378 8.44 7.08 -16.54
C PRO A 378 8.78 6.30 -17.81
N THR A 379 9.67 5.31 -17.73
CA THR A 379 9.99 4.42 -18.86
C THR A 379 8.76 3.68 -19.39
N PHE A 380 7.95 3.08 -18.51
CA PHE A 380 6.72 2.41 -18.94
C PHE A 380 5.69 3.42 -19.46
N LEU A 381 5.55 4.58 -18.82
CA LEU A 381 4.59 5.61 -19.24
C LEU A 381 4.85 6.10 -20.67
N ARG A 382 6.11 6.21 -21.11
CA ARG A 382 6.47 6.49 -22.51
C ARG A 382 5.90 5.47 -23.49
N THR A 383 5.87 4.20 -23.10
CA THR A 383 5.30 3.14 -23.96
C THR A 383 3.79 3.23 -24.05
N TYR A 384 3.09 3.58 -22.95
CA TYR A 384 1.65 3.90 -22.99
C TYR A 384 1.38 5.08 -23.91
N LEU A 385 2.16 6.16 -23.81
CA LEU A 385 2.04 7.33 -24.68
C LEU A 385 2.20 7.00 -26.17
N ARG A 386 2.81 5.88 -26.54
CA ARG A 386 2.98 5.44 -27.93
C ARG A 386 1.96 4.40 -28.38
N LYS A 387 1.44 3.58 -27.45
CA LYS A 387 0.74 2.32 -27.78
C LYS A 387 -0.68 2.22 -27.24
N ALA A 388 -1.10 3.11 -26.33
CA ALA A 388 -2.43 3.08 -25.74
C ALA A 388 -3.33 4.15 -26.37
N GLU A 389 -4.61 3.83 -26.53
CA GLU A 389 -5.63 4.78 -26.97
C GLU A 389 -6.30 5.49 -25.78
N PRO A 390 -6.76 6.76 -25.94
CA PRO A 390 -7.39 7.51 -24.86
C PRO A 390 -8.53 6.78 -24.15
N GLN A 391 -9.37 6.10 -24.92
CA GLN A 391 -10.51 5.32 -24.43
C GLN A 391 -10.06 4.20 -23.48
N GLN A 392 -8.90 3.60 -23.73
CA GLN A 392 -8.40 2.48 -22.95
C GLN A 392 -8.02 2.87 -21.52
N LEU A 393 -7.63 4.12 -21.30
CA LEU A 393 -7.24 4.63 -19.97
C LEU A 393 -8.37 5.43 -19.30
N ARG A 394 -9.58 5.46 -19.89
CA ARG A 394 -10.69 6.29 -19.40
C ARG A 394 -11.06 6.00 -17.96
N SER A 395 -11.09 4.73 -17.55
CA SER A 395 -11.43 4.28 -16.19
C SER A 395 -10.36 4.64 -15.15
N ALA A 396 -9.10 4.85 -15.57
CA ALA A 396 -8.02 5.16 -14.66
C ALA A 396 -8.25 6.56 -14.07
N ARG A 397 -8.67 6.63 -12.81
CA ARG A 397 -8.81 7.88 -12.06
C ARG A 397 -7.48 8.34 -11.48
N LEU A 398 -6.57 7.41 -11.20
CA LEU A 398 -5.23 7.70 -10.70
C LEU A 398 -4.16 7.03 -11.58
N VAL A 399 -3.16 7.80 -11.99
CA VAL A 399 -1.93 7.36 -12.66
C VAL A 399 -0.72 7.75 -11.80
N ILE A 400 -0.20 6.82 -11.00
CA ILE A 400 0.90 7.08 -10.08
C ILE A 400 2.18 6.51 -10.68
N VAL A 401 3.20 7.36 -10.76
CA VAL A 401 4.49 7.08 -11.37
C VAL A 401 5.59 7.20 -10.33
N GLY A 402 6.47 6.20 -10.25
CA GLY A 402 7.59 6.19 -9.31
C GLY A 402 8.79 5.42 -9.85
N ALA A 403 9.75 5.15 -8.95
CA ALA A 403 11.01 4.44 -9.20
C ALA A 403 12.04 5.11 -10.14
N GLU A 404 11.66 6.14 -10.91
CA GLU A 404 12.58 6.95 -11.70
C GLU A 404 12.16 8.44 -11.63
N LYS A 405 13.09 9.35 -11.94
CA LYS A 405 12.78 10.78 -12.06
C LYS A 405 11.78 11.00 -13.20
N MET A 406 10.63 11.57 -12.88
CA MET A 406 9.59 11.88 -13.88
C MET A 406 9.91 13.15 -14.67
N PRO A 407 10.15 13.06 -16.00
CA PRO A 407 10.31 14.24 -16.85
C PRO A 407 9.02 15.07 -16.94
N LEU A 408 9.14 16.40 -16.91
CA LEU A 408 7.99 17.30 -17.01
C LEU A 408 7.27 17.15 -18.36
N ASP A 409 8.03 17.15 -19.46
CA ASP A 409 7.51 17.02 -20.82
C ASP A 409 6.69 15.73 -21.02
N LEU A 410 7.14 14.63 -20.42
CA LEU A 410 6.43 13.35 -20.46
C LEU A 410 5.10 13.42 -19.70
N SER A 411 5.09 14.11 -18.56
CA SER A 411 3.88 14.28 -17.74
C SER A 411 2.85 15.13 -18.46
N GLU A 412 3.28 16.21 -19.12
CA GLU A 412 2.44 17.13 -19.88
C GLU A 412 1.83 16.43 -21.09
N LYS A 413 2.65 15.80 -21.93
CA LYS A 413 2.18 15.02 -23.10
C LYS A 413 1.20 13.90 -22.72
N PHE A 414 1.42 13.25 -21.57
CA PHE A 414 0.50 12.23 -21.08
C PHE A 414 -0.84 12.86 -20.65
N CYS A 415 -0.81 14.00 -19.97
CA CYS A 415 -2.01 14.73 -19.60
C CYS A 415 -2.78 15.24 -20.82
N GLU A 416 -2.10 15.77 -21.83
CA GLU A 416 -2.69 16.24 -23.09
C GLU A 416 -3.36 15.11 -23.85
N ARG A 417 -2.69 13.96 -24.03
CA ARG A 417 -3.24 12.84 -24.80
C ARG A 417 -4.39 12.13 -24.08
N PHE A 418 -4.29 11.93 -22.77
CA PHE A 418 -5.21 11.05 -22.02
C PHE A 418 -6.18 11.81 -21.09
N GLY A 419 -6.00 13.11 -20.89
CA GLY A 419 -6.74 13.88 -19.88
C GLY A 419 -6.46 13.42 -18.44
N LYS A 420 -5.30 12.77 -18.21
CA LYS A 420 -4.93 12.18 -16.92
C LYS A 420 -3.69 12.85 -16.35
N ARG A 421 -3.84 13.49 -15.19
CA ARG A 421 -2.68 14.02 -14.44
C ARG A 421 -1.86 12.86 -13.86
N VAL A 422 -0.55 12.98 -13.97
CA VAL A 422 0.40 12.01 -13.43
C VAL A 422 0.81 12.42 -12.02
N MET A 423 0.59 11.52 -11.06
CA MET A 423 1.11 11.66 -9.71
C MET A 423 2.51 11.07 -9.66
N LYS A 424 3.44 11.79 -9.04
CA LYS A 424 4.86 11.49 -8.93
C LYS A 424 5.13 11.05 -7.50
N GLY A 425 5.42 9.77 -7.33
CA GLY A 425 5.90 9.19 -6.08
C GLY A 425 7.43 9.19 -6.03
N TYR A 426 7.97 9.52 -4.86
CA TYR A 426 9.38 9.33 -4.53
C TYR A 426 9.49 8.24 -3.47
N GLY A 427 10.52 7.40 -3.62
CA GLY A 427 10.76 6.28 -2.75
C GLY A 427 11.98 5.48 -3.17
N LEU A 428 12.45 4.64 -2.25
CA LEU A 428 13.53 3.70 -2.45
C LEU A 428 13.15 2.37 -1.78
N THR A 429 13.82 1.28 -2.12
CA THR A 429 13.46 -0.04 -1.58
C THR A 429 13.59 -0.09 -0.06
N GLU A 430 14.57 0.61 0.50
CA GLU A 430 14.92 0.72 1.91
C GLU A 430 13.83 1.44 2.74
N THR A 431 12.94 2.18 2.10
CA THR A 431 11.79 2.87 2.72
C THR A 431 10.46 2.16 2.49
N ALA A 432 10.50 0.94 1.97
CA ALA A 432 9.39 0.00 1.88
C ALA A 432 8.13 0.33 1.04
N PRO A 433 8.15 0.97 -0.14
CA PRO A 433 9.14 1.87 -0.73
C PRO A 433 8.74 3.34 -0.73
N VAL A 434 7.45 3.66 -0.56
CA VAL A 434 6.93 5.02 -0.81
C VAL A 434 7.29 5.97 0.34
N VAL A 435 7.93 7.09 0.05
CA VAL A 435 8.24 8.14 1.04
C VAL A 435 7.30 9.31 0.89
N SER A 436 7.12 9.79 -0.34
CA SER A 436 6.27 10.93 -0.63
C SER A 436 5.63 10.81 -2.00
N VAL A 437 4.52 11.51 -2.18
CA VAL A 437 3.80 11.57 -3.46
C VAL A 437 2.98 12.83 -3.48
N ASN A 438 2.86 13.46 -4.65
CA ASN A 438 1.89 14.55 -4.80
C ASN A 438 0.46 13.97 -4.80
N LEU A 439 -0.44 14.67 -4.12
CA LEU A 439 -1.86 14.33 -4.11
C LEU A 439 -2.57 15.02 -5.28
N PRO A 440 -3.71 14.49 -5.75
CA PRO A 440 -4.61 15.25 -6.59
C PRO A 440 -4.95 16.58 -5.89
N ASP A 441 -5.08 17.66 -6.65
CA ASP A 441 -5.62 18.89 -6.07
C ASP A 441 -7.01 18.59 -5.50
N PRO A 442 -7.35 19.09 -4.31
CA PRO A 442 -8.68 18.90 -3.76
C PRO A 442 -9.69 19.41 -4.79
N ILE A 443 -10.66 18.55 -5.14
CA ILE A 443 -11.74 18.93 -6.05
C ILE A 443 -12.45 20.13 -5.40
N ALA A 444 -12.38 21.29 -6.05
CA ALA A 444 -13.19 22.43 -5.69
C ALA A 444 -14.63 22.12 -6.11
N GLU A 445 -15.40 21.49 -5.22
CA GLU A 445 -16.83 21.25 -5.46
C GLU A 445 -17.69 22.13 -4.53
N HIS A 446 -18.46 23.00 -5.21
CA HIS A 446 -19.57 23.89 -4.84
C HIS A 446 -19.27 25.31 -4.30
N PRO A 447 -19.55 26.36 -5.12
CA PRO A 447 -19.80 27.74 -4.66
C PRO A 447 -21.04 27.89 -3.75
N ASP A 448 -21.95 26.90 -3.78
CA ASP A 448 -23.31 27.04 -3.25
C ASP A 448 -23.60 26.26 -1.96
N ILE A 449 -22.57 25.78 -1.24
CA ILE A 449 -22.78 25.32 0.15
C ILE A 449 -22.70 26.54 1.06
N THR A 450 -23.79 27.32 1.06
CA THR A 450 -24.18 28.24 2.14
C THR A 450 -24.70 27.43 3.33
N GLY A 451 -23.85 26.59 3.89
CA GLY A 451 -23.99 26.20 5.29
C GLY A 451 -23.21 27.23 6.09
N GLU A 452 -23.85 27.91 7.04
CA GLU A 452 -23.13 28.65 8.09
C GLU A 452 -22.30 27.65 8.90
N ILE A 453 -21.11 27.34 8.38
CA ILE A 453 -20.00 26.88 9.17
C ILE A 453 -19.38 28.16 9.71
N ILE A 454 -19.65 28.42 10.99
CA ILE A 454 -18.99 29.50 11.72
C ILE A 454 -17.51 29.11 11.82
N TYR A 455 -16.70 29.65 10.91
CA TYR A 455 -15.25 29.58 10.95
C TYR A 455 -14.76 30.37 12.17
N LEU A 456 -13.99 29.72 13.06
CA LEU A 456 -13.13 30.37 14.04
C LEU A 456 -11.84 30.86 13.38
#